data_AF-A0A7Z2VDC0-F1
#
_entry.id   AF-A0A7Z2VDC0-F1
#
_cell.length_a   1.000
_cell.length_b   1.000
_cell.length_c   1.000
_cell.angle_alpha   90.00
_cell.angle_beta   90.00
_cell.angle_gamma   90.00
#
_symmetry.space_group_name_H-M   'P 1'
#
loop_
_entity.id
_entity.type
_entity.pdbx_description
1 polymer ?
#
loop_
_entity_poly.entity_id
_entity_poly.type
_entity_poly.pdbx_seq_one_letter_code
_entity_poly.pdbx_strand_id
1 'polypeptide(L)' 'MADWQVSSAQVLRAVAHSDVVPCGDQLCADLDPRGTRSGDRTQYRAVRPRP' A
#
# COMPACT_ATOMS: atom_id res chain seq x y z
N MET A 1 2.86 -16.33 -15.04
CA MET A 1 3.02 -14.88 -14.75
C MET A 1 1.62 -14.31 -14.74
N ALA A 2 1.11 -13.90 -13.57
CA ALA A 2 -0.26 -13.39 -13.48
C ALA A 2 -0.36 -12.01 -14.13
N ASP A 3 -1.36 -11.82 -14.97
CA ASP A 3 -1.69 -10.56 -15.62
C ASP A 3 -2.31 -9.61 -14.57
N TRP A 4 -1.47 -8.77 -13.96
CA TRP A 4 -1.90 -7.80 -12.93
C TRP A 4 -2.50 -6.56 -13.60
N GLN A 5 -3.68 -6.72 -14.19
CA GLN A 5 -4.44 -5.61 -14.75
C GLN A 5 -5.12 -4.83 -13.61
N VAL A 6 -4.35 -4.07 -12.83
CA VAL A 6 -4.89 -3.19 -11.78
C VAL A 6 -5.20 -1.82 -12.40
N SER A 7 -6.48 -1.44 -12.42
CA SER A 7 -6.87 -0.11 -12.90
C SER A 7 -6.40 0.99 -11.94
N SER A 8 -6.11 2.19 -12.45
CA SER A 8 -5.78 3.36 -11.61
C SER A 8 -6.86 3.64 -10.56
N ALA A 9 -8.14 3.40 -10.88
CA ALA A 9 -9.23 3.54 -9.93
C ALA A 9 -9.18 2.54 -8.77
N GLN A 10 -8.75 1.29 -9.01
CA GLN A 10 -8.56 0.30 -7.95
C GLN A 10 -7.38 0.67 -7.05
N VAL A 11 -6.28 1.16 -7.64
CA VAL A 11 -5.14 1.67 -6.87
C VAL A 11 -5.56 2.85 -5.98
N LEU A 12 -6.24 3.84 -6.55
CA LEU A 12 -6.68 5.02 -5.81
C LEU A 12 -7.65 4.66 -4.68
N ARG A 13 -8.58 3.73 -4.89
CA ARG A 13 -9.46 3.22 -3.82
C ARG A 13 -8.65 2.55 -2.71
N ALA A 14 -7.70 1.68 -3.06
CA ALA A 14 -6.86 1.02 -2.06
C ALA A 14 -6.07 2.03 -1.21
N VAL A 15 -5.54 3.09 -1.84
CA VAL A 15 -4.85 4.19 -1.14
C VAL A 15 -5.81 5.00 -0.27
N ALA A 16 -7.01 5.32 -0.75
CA ALA A 16 -8.01 6.06 0.02
C ALA A 16 -8.47 5.31 1.29
N HIS A 17 -8.44 3.97 1.25
CA HIS A 17 -8.82 3.10 2.37
C HIS A 17 -7.65 2.60 3.22
N SER A 18 -6.41 2.94 2.87
CA SER A 18 -5.24 2.58 3.67
C SER A 18 -4.90 3.66 4.70
N ASP A 19 -4.17 3.27 5.73
CA ASP A 19 -3.64 4.17 6.75
C ASP A 19 -2.39 4.90 6.23
N VAL A 20 -2.60 5.70 5.18
CA VAL A 20 -1.61 6.64 4.61
C VAL A 20 -2.09 8.06 4.87
N VAL A 21 -1.20 8.90 5.38
CA VAL A 21 -1.47 10.32 5.71
C VAL A 21 -0.32 11.22 5.26
N PRO A 22 -0.60 12.49 4.88
CA PRO A 22 0.45 13.48 4.74
C PRO A 22 1.18 13.72 6.06
N CYS A 23 2.52 13.78 6.03
CA CYS A 23 3.37 14.11 7.17
C CYS A 23 4.50 15.06 6.72
N GLY A 24 4.25 16.37 6.81
CA GLY A 24 5.11 17.37 6.18
C GLY A 24 5.08 17.25 4.66
N ASP A 25 6.26 17.21 4.03
CA ASP A 25 6.42 17.04 2.57
C ASP A 25 6.42 15.57 2.12
N GLN A 26 6.08 14.64 3.03
CA GLN A 26 6.13 13.20 2.80
C GLN A 26 4.76 12.55 3.05
N LEU A 27 4.64 11.29 2.61
CA LEU A 27 3.53 10.41 3.00
C LEU A 27 4.02 9.43 4.05
N CYS A 28 3.31 9.36 5.18
CA CYS A 28 3.52 8.38 6.24
C CYS A 28 2.47 7.28 6.11
N ALA A 29 2.85 6.04 6.44
CA ALA A 29 1.96 4.89 6.37
C ALA A 29 2.10 4.02 7.62
N ASP A 30 0.98 3.54 8.19
CA ASP A 30 1.03 2.48 9.20
C ASP A 30 1.19 1.12 8.50
N LEU A 31 2.42 0.61 8.49
CA LEU A 31 2.76 -0.67 7.88
C LEU A 31 2.35 -1.82 8.80
N ASP A 32 1.83 -2.91 8.24
CA ASP A 32 1.69 -4.15 9.00
C ASP A 32 3.09 -4.79 9.21
N PRO A 33 3.66 -4.77 10.43
CA PRO A 33 4.97 -5.35 10.68
C PRO A 33 4.98 -6.87 10.51
N ARG A 34 3.81 -7.52 10.56
CA ARG A 34 3.63 -8.96 10.36
C ARG A 34 3.23 -9.30 8.93
N GLY A 35 2.93 -8.30 8.10
CA GLY A 35 2.51 -8.47 6.72
C GLY A 35 3.62 -9.03 5.83
N THR A 36 3.23 -9.88 4.87
CA THR A 36 4.12 -10.46 3.87
C THR A 36 4.77 -9.36 3.03
N ARG A 37 6.05 -9.50 2.76
CA ARG A 37 6.77 -8.62 1.84
C ARG A 37 6.53 -9.02 0.39
N SER A 38 6.41 -8.03 -0.50
CA SER A 38 6.17 -8.22 -1.93
C SER A 38 7.09 -7.36 -2.81
N GLY A 39 7.07 -7.63 -4.12
CA GLY A 39 7.96 -7.02 -5.12
C GLY A 39 9.22 -7.86 -5.36
N ASP A 40 9.89 -7.61 -6.50
CA ASP A 40 11.06 -8.39 -6.95
C ASP A 40 12.23 -8.41 -5.95
N ARG A 41 12.27 -7.45 -5.03
CA ARG A 41 13.29 -7.35 -3.97
C ARG A 41 12.68 -7.42 -2.56
N THR A 42 11.44 -7.87 -2.42
CA THR A 42 10.70 -7.90 -1.15
C THR A 42 10.62 -6.52 -0.46
N GLN A 43 10.63 -5.46 -1.26
CA GLN A 43 10.77 -4.09 -0.76
C GLN A 43 9.46 -3.50 -0.23
N TYR A 44 8.32 -4.07 -0.56
CA TYR A 44 7.01 -3.54 -0.17
C TYR A 44 6.41 -4.35 0.97
N ARG A 45 5.79 -3.69 1.94
CA ARG A 45 4.92 -4.28 2.96
C ARG A 45 3.51 -3.72 2.80
N ALA A 46 2.51 -4.51 3.17
CA ALA A 46 1.13 -4.03 3.19
C ALA A 46 0.97 -2.90 4.20
N VAL A 47 0.26 -1.85 3.80
CA VAL A 47 -0.25 -0.81 4.70
C VAL A 47 -1.53 -1.35 5.35
N ARG A 48 -1.75 -1.02 6.62
CA ARG A 48 -2.99 -1.39 7.31
C ARG A 48 -4.20 -0.71 6.64
N PRO A 49 -5.35 -1.40 6.56
CA PRO A 49 -6.62 -0.73 6.29
C PRO A 49 -6.93 0.27 7.41
N ARG A 50 -7.67 1.33 7.08
CA ARG A 50 -8.25 2.20 8.11
C ARG A 50 -9.27 1.42 8.97
N PRO A 51 -9.40 1.74 10.27
CA PRO A 51 -10.46 1.22 11.12
C PRO A 51 -11.87 1.47 10.57
#